data_AF-A0A0D7VXZ1-F1
#
_entry.id   AF-A0A0D7VXZ1-F1
#
_cell.length_a   1.000
_cell.length_b   1.000
_cell.length_c   1.000
_cell.angle_alpha   90.00
_cell.angle_beta   90.00
_cell.angle_gamma   90.00
#
_symmetry.space_group_name_H-M   'P 1'
#
loop_
_entity.id
_entity.type
_entity.pdbx_description
1 polymer ?
#
loop_
_entity_poly.entity_id
_entity_poly.type
_entity_poly.pdbx_seq_one_letter_code
_entity_poly.pdbx_strand_id
1 'polypeptide(L)'
;MKNLQCKFFGHHYQVSRDVTYHVKEYRCKYCKKELTTNSNGYLVELTPIYREINDVLASMFVKRHGQIPATTSISTPPLVVGDLITI
;
A
#
# COMPACT_ATOMS: atom_id res chain seq x y z
N MET A 1 -20.81 7.00 8.33
CA MET A 1 -21.11 5.61 7.92
C MET A 1 -20.24 5.17 6.73
N LYS A 2 -18.90 5.31 6.79
CA LYS A 2 -18.01 5.03 5.64
C LYS A 2 -17.47 3.58 5.62
N ASN A 3 -17.60 2.86 6.74
CA ASN A 3 -17.11 1.49 6.91
C ASN A 3 -18.09 0.42 6.40
N LEU A 4 -19.39 0.73 6.31
CA LEU A 4 -20.40 -0.22 5.83
C LEU A 4 -20.24 -0.53 4.33
N GLN A 5 -19.89 0.47 3.51
CA GLN A 5 -19.66 0.28 2.08
C GLN A 5 -18.48 -0.66 1.80
N CYS A 6 -17.42 -0.61 2.61
CA CYS A 6 -16.31 -1.56 2.51
C CYS A 6 -16.72 -2.97 2.91
N LYS A 7 -17.63 -3.11 3.88
CA LYS A 7 -18.11 -4.41 4.34
C LYS A 7 -19.05 -5.09 3.33
N PHE A 8 -19.76 -4.31 2.51
CA PHE A 8 -20.67 -4.82 1.49
C PHE A 8 -20.02 -5.01 0.11
N PHE A 9 -19.11 -4.11 -0.31
CA PHE A 9 -18.51 -4.12 -1.65
C PHE A 9 -17.01 -4.46 -1.66
N GLY A 10 -16.40 -4.64 -0.49
CA GLY A 10 -14.95 -4.81 -0.35
C GLY A 10 -14.20 -3.48 -0.28
N HIS A 11 -12.93 -3.56 0.11
CA HIS A 11 -12.06 -2.39 0.20
C HIS A 11 -11.53 -1.97 -1.17
N HIS A 12 -11.83 -0.73 -1.59
CA HIS A 12 -11.23 -0.14 -2.79
C HIS A 12 -9.92 0.58 -2.45
N TYR A 13 -8.82 -0.16 -2.44
CA TYR A 13 -7.48 0.37 -2.22
C TYR A 13 -6.93 1.08 -3.46
N GLN A 14 -6.31 2.23 -3.23
CA GLN A 14 -5.59 3.01 -4.25
C GLN A 14 -4.17 3.25 -3.76
N VAL A 15 -3.18 3.23 -4.66
CA VAL A 15 -1.79 3.55 -4.30
C VAL A 15 -1.74 4.99 -3.79
N SER A 16 -1.30 5.17 -2.54
CA SER A 16 -1.14 6.49 -1.93
C SER A 16 0.29 7.01 -2.06
N ARG A 17 1.28 6.11 -2.05
CA ARG A 17 2.69 6.45 -2.16
C ARG A 17 3.50 5.27 -2.70
N ASP A 18 4.40 5.56 -3.63
CA ASP A 18 5.43 4.63 -4.07
C ASP A 18 6.66 4.80 -3.17
N VAL A 19 7.08 3.73 -2.50
CA VAL A 19 8.28 3.74 -1.64
C VAL A 19 9.49 3.29 -2.46
N THR A 20 9.32 2.18 -3.18
CA THR A 20 10.26 1.64 -4.18
C THR A 20 9.46 1.05 -5.34
N TYR A 21 10.11 0.41 -6.31
CA TYR A 21 9.41 -0.33 -7.37
C TYR A 21 8.52 -1.46 -6.84
N HIS A 22 8.89 -2.08 -5.70
CA HIS A 22 8.20 -3.22 -5.13
C HIS A 22 7.36 -2.87 -3.90
N VAL A 23 7.78 -1.85 -3.15
CA VAL A 23 7.10 -1.43 -1.92
C VAL A 23 6.23 -0.22 -2.22
N LYS A 24 4.92 -0.39 -2.02
CA LYS A 24 3.91 0.65 -2.21
C LYS A 24 3.00 0.71 -0.99
N GLU A 25 2.57 1.93 -0.66
CA GLU A 25 1.51 2.21 0.29
C GLU A 25 0.19 2.36 -0.43
N TYR A 26 -0.87 1.89 0.19
CA TYR A 26 -2.23 1.90 -0.34
C TYR A 26 -3.17 2.51 0.68
N ARG A 27 -4.20 3.20 0.19
CA ARG A 27 -5.25 3.76 1.01
C ARG A 27 -6.62 3.44 0.43
N CYS A 28 -7.52 2.97 1.28
CA CYS A 28 -8.89 2.76 0.86
C CYS A 28 -9.61 4.10 0.68
N LYS A 29 -10.24 4.31 -0.47
CA LYS A 29 -11.00 5.54 -0.78
C LYS A 29 -12.14 5.81 0.22
N TYR A 30 -12.73 4.75 0.78
CA TYR A 30 -13.95 4.83 1.59
C TYR A 30 -13.66 4.81 3.09
N CYS A 31 -13.03 3.76 3.61
CA CYS A 31 -12.75 3.64 5.05
C CYS A 31 -11.43 4.30 5.50
N LYS A 32 -10.59 4.74 4.55
CA LYS A 32 -9.26 5.31 4.81
C LYS A 32 -8.27 4.37 5.51
N LYS A 33 -8.54 3.05 5.58
CA LYS A 33 -7.53 2.07 6.00
C LYS A 33 -6.31 2.18 5.09
N GLU A 34 -5.13 2.09 5.69
CA GLU A 34 -3.85 2.18 5.00
C GLU A 34 -3.13 0.83 5.07
N LEU A 35 -2.57 0.40 3.96
CA LEU A 35 -1.81 -0.84 3.83
C LEU A 35 -0.46 -0.54 3.17
N THR A 36 0.50 -1.43 3.35
CA THR A 36 1.79 -1.40 2.65
C THR A 36 2.16 -2.79 2.16
N THR A 37 3.02 -2.86 1.15
CA THR A 37 3.61 -4.13 0.71
C THR A 37 4.78 -4.48 1.62
N ASN A 38 4.80 -5.69 2.19
CA ASN A 38 5.94 -6.18 2.97
C ASN A 38 7.01 -6.82 2.07
N SER A 39 8.14 -7.22 2.67
CA SER A 39 9.26 -7.86 1.95
C SER A 39 8.90 -9.16 1.22
N ASN A 40 7.82 -9.82 1.64
CA ASN A 40 7.32 -11.07 1.05
C ASN A 40 6.27 -10.82 -0.04
N GLY A 41 5.95 -9.55 -0.36
CA GLY A 41 4.95 -9.18 -1.37
C GLY A 41 3.51 -9.16 -0.87
N TYR A 42 3.25 -9.39 0.42
CA TYR A 42 1.90 -9.34 1.00
C TYR A 42 1.51 -7.93 1.42
N LEU A 43 0.22 -7.64 1.36
CA LEU A 43 -0.35 -6.40 1.90
C LEU A 43 -0.55 -6.54 3.41
N VAL A 44 0.08 -5.67 4.17
CA VAL A 44 -0.02 -5.58 5.63
C VAL A 44 -0.50 -4.20 6.04
N GLU A 45 -1.04 -4.06 7.25
CA GLU A 45 -1.47 -2.77 7.77
C GLU A 45 -0.30 -1.79 7.88
N LEU A 46 -0.51 -0.54 7.42
CA LEU A 46 0.47 0.52 7.55
C LEU A 46 0.48 1.07 8.98
N THR A 47 1.20 0.38 9.85
CA THR A 47 1.44 0.83 11.22
C THR A 47 2.48 1.96 11.26
N PRO A 48 2.59 2.70 12.39
CA PRO A 48 3.64 3.71 12.54
C PRO A 48 5.05 3.17 12.31
N ILE A 49 5.32 1.93 12.77
CA ILE A 49 6.61 1.26 12.56
C ILE A 49 6.86 1.00 11.07
N TYR A 50 5.85 0.51 10.35
CA TYR A 50 5.99 0.31 8.90
C TYR A 50 6.18 1.62 8.15
N ARG A 51 5.59 2.71 8.61
CA ARG A 51 5.81 4.04 8.03
C ARG A 51 7.26 4.48 8.17
N GLU A 52 7.84 4.33 9.36
CA GLU A 52 9.27 4.63 9.59
C GLU A 52 10.18 3.77 8.70
N ILE A 53 9.90 2.46 8.60
CA ILE A 53 10.64 1.55 7.72
C ILE A 53 10.54 2.03 6.26
N ASN A 54 9.34 2.35 5.79
CA ASN A 54 9.11 2.84 4.43
C ASN A 54 9.83 4.16 4.15
N ASP A 55 9.86 5.09 5.11
CA ASP A 55 10.60 6.35 4.97
C ASP A 55 12.10 6.13 4.81
N VAL A 56 12.67 5.21 5.61
CA VAL A 56 14.06 4.80 5.48
C VAL A 56 14.31 4.15 4.11
N LEU A 57 13.45 3.22 3.70
CA LEU A 57 13.55 2.55 2.39
C LEU A 57 13.49 3.54 1.23
N ALA A 58 12.56 4.50 1.27
CA ALA A 58 12.47 5.56 0.27
C ALA A 58 13.75 6.39 0.20
N SER A 59 14.32 6.76 1.35
CA SER A 59 15.57 7.53 1.39
C SER A 59 16.75 6.75 0.78
N MET A 60 16.84 5.45 1.07
CA MET A 60 17.88 4.58 0.51
C MET A 60 17.71 4.40 -0.99
N PHE A 61 16.46 4.25 -1.44
CA PHE A 61 16.12 4.13 -2.84
C PHE A 61 16.50 5.40 -3.62
N VAL A 62 16.14 6.59 -3.12
CA VAL A 62 16.54 7.87 -3.73
C VAL A 62 18.05 8.03 -3.77
N LYS A 63 18.76 7.67 -2.69
CA LYS A 63 20.24 7.69 -2.68
C LYS A 63 20.86 6.81 -3.77
N ARG A 64 20.20 5.71 -4.14
CA ARG A 64 20.70 4.76 -5.15
C ARG A 64 20.24 5.11 -6.57
N HIS A 65 19.01 5.60 -6.73
CA HIS A 65 18.35 5.76 -8.04
C HIS A 65 18.07 7.22 -8.42
N GLY A 66 18.36 8.17 -7.54
CA GLY A 66 18.19 9.61 -7.77
C GLY A 66 16.76 10.13 -7.57
N GLN A 67 15.75 9.28 -7.72
CA GLN A 67 14.34 9.66 -7.60
C GLN A 67 13.46 8.50 -7.15
N ILE A 68 12.32 8.81 -6.53
CA ILE A 68 11.25 7.86 -6.20
C ILE A 68 10.49 7.50 -7.49
N PRO A 69 9.93 6.28 -7.64
CA PRO A 69 9.10 5.96 -8.80
C PRO A 69 7.91 6.93 -8.91
N ALA A 70 7.60 7.39 -10.11
CA ALA A 70 6.43 8.21 -10.35
C ALA A 70 5.15 7.39 -10.15
N THR A 71 4.23 7.91 -9.34
CA THR A 71 2.93 7.30 -9.11
C THR A 71 2.14 7.23 -10.41
N THR A 72 2.14 6.06 -11.04
CA THR A 72 1.28 5.78 -12.18
C THR A 72 -0.11 5.53 -11.62
N SER A 73 -1.01 6.49 -11.82
CA SER A 73 -2.34 6.60 -11.21
C SER A 73 -3.33 5.47 -11.54
N ILE A 74 -2.87 4.37 -12.14
CA ILE A 74 -3.71 3.23 -12.54
C ILE A 74 -2.92 1.94 -12.28
N SER A 75 -2.92 1.48 -11.04
CA SER A 75 -2.76 0.06 -10.75
C SER A 75 -3.65 -0.29 -9.56
N THR A 76 -4.76 -0.97 -9.86
CA THR A 76 -5.43 -1.80 -8.87
C THR A 76 -4.38 -2.69 -8.20
N PRO A 77 -4.41 -2.88 -6.87
CA PRO A 77 -3.47 -3.78 -6.21
C PRO A 77 -3.51 -5.13 -6.93
N PRO A 78 -2.36 -5.75 -7.25
CA PRO A 78 -2.37 -7.10 -7.75
C PRO A 78 -3.09 -7.97 -6.72
N LEU A 79 -4.22 -8.54 -7.13
CA LEU A 79 -4.90 -9.58 -6.36
C LEU A 79 -3.97 -10.79 -6.36
N VAL A 80 -3.08 -10.86 -5.37
CA VAL A 80 -2.22 -12.04 -5.19
C VAL A 80 -3.06 -13.09 -4.45
N VAL A 81 -3.59 -13.98 -5.27
CA VAL A 81 -3.86 -15.40 -5.03
C VAL A 81 -3.30 -15.94 -3.71
N GLY A 82 -4.18 -16.47 -2.85
CA GLY A 82 -3.82 -17.32 -1.72
C GLY A 82 -4.26 -16.80 -0.36
N ASP A 83 -5.48 -17.17 0.02
CA ASP A 83 -6.03 -17.31 1.38
C ASP A 83 -6.02 -16.12 2.37
N LEU A 84 -7.24 -15.80 2.83
CA LEU A 84 -7.59 -15.05 4.04
C LEU A 84 -7.22 -13.55 4.09
N ILE A 85 -7.90 -12.73 3.29
CA ILE A 85 -8.28 -11.38 3.76
C ILE A 85 -9.75 -11.12 3.40
N THR A 86 -10.65 -11.74 4.18
CA THR A 86 -12.05 -11.31 4.33
C THR A 86 -12.17 -10.56 5.65
N ILE A 87 -12.25 -9.23 5.61
CA ILE A 87 -12.83 -8.41 6.69
C ILE A 87 -13.59 -7.24 6.06
#